data_AF-A0A0M2NTR1-F1
#
_entry.id   AF-A0A0M2NTR1-F1
#
_cell.length_a   1.000
_cell.length_b   1.000
_cell.length_c   1.000
_cell.angle_alpha   90.00
_cell.angle_beta   90.00
_cell.angle_gamma   90.00
#
_symmetry.space_group_name_H-M   'P 1'
#
loop_
_entity.id
_entity.type
_entity.pdbx_description
1 polymer ?
#
loop_
_entity_poly.entity_id
_entity_poly.type
_entity_poly.pdbx_seq_one_letter_code
_entity_poly.pdbx_strand_id
1 'polypeptide(L)' 'MSKEKITREKTSIKIHRTFKPLFDELVAEERDSKIDFMDALLVFYAKEKHPEILEAFKNQELKTQKNEKAKDL' A
#
# COMPACT_ATOMS: atom_id res chain seq x y z
N MET A 1 13.80 -14.44 23.02
CA MET A 1 12.48 -14.00 22.53
C MET A 1 12.57 -13.91 21.02
N SER A 2 12.10 -14.94 20.32
CA SER A 2 12.10 -14.96 18.86
C SER A 2 11.24 -13.79 18.37
N LYS A 3 11.85 -12.82 17.69
CA LYS A 3 11.09 -11.80 16.97
C LYS A 3 10.27 -12.55 15.93
N GLU A 4 8.98 -12.75 16.17
CA GLU A 4 8.06 -13.20 15.13
C GLU A 4 8.24 -12.27 13.94
N LYS A 5 8.79 -12.81 12.85
CA LYS A 5 8.75 -12.15 11.56
C LYS A 5 7.28 -12.16 11.18
N ILE A 6 6.56 -11.07 11.46
CA ILE A 6 5.25 -10.83 10.87
C ILE A 6 5.49 -10.76 9.36
N THR A 7 5.27 -11.88 8.67
CA THR A 7 5.24 -11.91 7.21
C THR A 7 3.98 -11.18 6.80
N ARG A 8 4.11 -9.87 6.54
CA ARG A 8 3.04 -9.11 5.91
C ARG A 8 2.73 -9.77 4.57
N GLU A 9 1.46 -10.10 4.35
CA GLU A 9 0.99 -10.61 3.08
C GLU A 9 1.27 -9.58 1.98
N LYS A 10 1.68 -10.06 0.80
CA LYS A 10 2.09 -9.19 -0.31
C LYS A 10 1.21 -9.46 -1.51
N THR A 11 0.83 -8.39 -2.20
CA THR A 11 0.14 -8.45 -3.49
C THR A 11 0.96 -7.71 -4.55
N SER A 12 0.54 -7.83 -5.81
CA SER A 12 1.19 -7.16 -6.96
C SER A 12 0.26 -6.15 -7.60
N ILE A 13 0.73 -4.92 -7.76
CA ILE A 13 0.05 -3.86 -8.52
C ILE A 13 0.82 -3.63 -9.82
N LYS A 14 0.12 -3.54 -10.94
CA LYS A 14 0.74 -3.29 -12.26
C LYS A 14 0.78 -1.78 -12.53
N ILE A 15 1.94 -1.29 -12.96
CA ILE A 15 2.14 0.07 -13.48
C ILE A 15 2.70 0.01 -14.91
N HIS A 16 2.54 1.09 -15.68
CA HIS A 16 3.16 1.14 -17.01
C HIS A 16 4.68 1.17 -16.90
N ARG A 17 5.35 0.42 -17.80
CA ARG A 17 6.82 0.26 -17.80
C ARG A 17 7.55 1.60 -17.89
N THR A 18 6.97 2.60 -18.54
CA THR A 18 7.52 3.95 -18.69
C THR A 18 7.70 4.68 -17.35
N PHE A 19 6.91 4.35 -16.32
CA PHE A 19 7.02 4.98 -14.99
C PHE A 19 7.96 4.24 -14.04
N LYS A 20 8.41 3.02 -14.41
CA LYS A 20 9.29 2.23 -13.54
C LYS A 20 10.61 2.94 -13.21
N PRO A 21 11.30 3.61 -14.14
CA PRO A 21 12.53 4.34 -13.80
C PRO A 21 12.29 5.46 -12.78
N LEU A 22 11.20 6.22 -12.93
CA LEU A 22 10.83 7.26 -11.96
C LEU A 22 10.56 6.67 -10.57
N PHE A 23 9.80 5.58 -10.52
CA PHE A 23 9.52 4.89 -9.26
C PHE A 23 10.81 4.39 -8.57
N ASP A 24 11.72 3.77 -9.33
CA ASP A 24 12.97 3.25 -8.79
C ASP A 24 13.88 4.37 -8.25
N GLU A 25 13.95 5.52 -8.93
CA GLU A 25 14.76 6.67 -8.50
C GLU A 25 14.21 7.28 -7.20
N LEU A 26 12.89 7.46 -7.10
CA LEU A 26 12.25 8.01 -5.90
C LEU A 26 12.44 7.08 -4.68
N VAL A 27 12.31 5.76 -4.88
CA VAL A 27 12.57 4.79 -3.82
C VAL A 27 14.03 4.86 -3.34
N ALA A 28 14.97 5.04 -4.27
CA ALA A 28 16.39 5.15 -3.93
C ALA A 28 16.70 6.42 -3.14
N GLU A 29 16.12 7.56 -3.53
CA GLU A 29 16.29 8.85 -2.85
C GLU A 29 15.76 8.80 -1.41
N GLU A 30 14.57 8.23 -1.20
CA GLU A 30 13.96 8.09 0.13
C GLU A 30 14.61 6.99 0.99
N ARG A 31 15.53 6.20 0.43
CA ARG A 31 16.20 5.05 1.08
C ARG A 31 15.21 4.02 1.65
N ASP A 32 14.06 3.88 0.99
CA ASP A 32 12.97 3.03 1.44
C ASP A 32 12.93 1.68 0.71
N SER A 33 12.14 0.75 1.26
CA SER A 33 11.75 -0.42 0.48
C SER A 33 10.67 -0.02 -0.53
N LYS A 34 10.66 -0.67 -1.70
CA LYS A 34 9.62 -0.44 -2.74
C LYS A 34 8.19 -0.59 -2.21
N ILE A 35 7.99 -1.47 -1.23
CA ILE A 35 6.67 -1.71 -0.64
C ILE A 35 6.32 -0.54 0.28
N ASP A 36 7.22 -0.19 1.21
CA ASP A 36 6.95 0.89 2.18
C ASP A 36 6.78 2.24 1.47
N PHE A 37 7.59 2.50 0.44
CA PHE A 37 7.44 3.70 -0.40
C PHE A 37 6.08 3.73 -1.11
N MET A 38 5.62 2.59 -1.67
CA MET A 38 4.32 2.52 -2.33
C MET A 38 3.16 2.74 -1.33
N ASP A 39 3.25 2.15 -0.14
CA ASP A 39 2.27 2.34 0.93
C ASP A 39 2.19 3.82 1.33
N ALA A 40 3.34 4.48 1.52
CA ALA A 40 3.42 5.90 1.81
C ALA A 40 2.83 6.77 0.69
N LEU A 41 3.12 6.43 -0.57
CA LEU A 41 2.60 7.15 -1.75
C LEU A 41 1.06 7.05 -1.84
N LEU A 42 0.48 5.88 -1.59
CA LEU A 42 -0.97 5.67 -1.57
C LEU A 42 -1.64 6.46 -0.44
N VAL A 43 -1.07 6.43 0.76
CA VAL A 43 -1.57 7.20 1.91
C VAL A 43 -1.47 8.70 1.64
N PHE A 44 -0.36 9.17 1.07
CA PHE A 44 -0.18 10.57 0.70
C PHE A 44 -1.24 11.03 -0.31
N TYR A 45 -1.42 10.28 -1.39
CA TYR A 45 -2.43 10.62 -2.41
C TYR A 45 -3.84 10.67 -1.82
N ALA A 46 -4.21 9.66 -1.01
CA ALA A 46 -5.51 9.62 -0.38
C ALA A 46 -5.71 10.77 0.62
N LYS A 47 -4.70 11.11 1.42
CA LYS A 47 -4.77 12.25 2.34
C LYS A 47 -5.00 13.58 1.61
N GLU A 48 -4.32 13.79 0.49
CA GLU A 48 -4.37 15.04 -0.27
C GLU A 48 -5.64 15.19 -1.11
N LYS A 49 -6.24 14.09 -1.58
CA LYS A 49 -7.33 14.12 -2.57
C LYS A 49 -8.65 13.52 -2.10
N HIS A 50 -8.59 12.52 -1.22
CA HIS A 50 -9.73 11.69 -0.81
C HIS A 50 -9.63 11.29 0.67
N PRO A 51 -9.60 12.26 1.61
CA PRO A 51 -9.45 11.96 3.04
C PRO A 51 -10.54 11.03 3.58
N GLU A 52 -11.75 11.08 3.03
CA GLU A 52 -12.87 10.19 3.35
C GLU A 52 -12.59 8.72 3.01
N ILE A 53 -11.90 8.45 1.90
CA ILE A 53 -11.49 7.09 1.51
C ILE A 53 -10.40 6.60 2.47
N LEU A 54 -9.45 7.47 2.85
CA LEU A 54 -8.41 7.13 3.80
C LEU A 54 -8.98 6.80 5.18
N GLU A 55 -9.98 7.54 5.64
CA GLU A 55 -10.69 7.27 6.90
C GLU A 55 -11.43 5.92 6.83
N ALA A 56 -12.21 5.68 5.78
CA ALA A 56 -12.90 4.40 5.57
C ALA A 56 -11.93 3.21 5.49
N PHE A 57 -10.75 3.39 4.87
CA PHE A 57 -9.69 2.38 4.83
C PHE A 57 -9.18 2.02 6.23
N LYS A 58 -8.91 3.03 7.07
CA LYS A 58 -8.46 2.83 8.47
C LYS A 58 -9.52 2.12 9.30
N ASN A 59 -10.80 2.38 9.04
CA ASN A 59 -11.93 1.75 9.71
C ASN A 59 -12.31 0.36 9.13
N GLN A 60 -11.60 -0.12 8.10
CA GLN A 60 -11.92 -1.37 7.38
C GLN A 60 -13.32 -1.38 6.74
N GLU A 61 -13.80 -0.22 6.30
CA GLU A 61 -15.15 -0.03 5.78
C GLU A 61 -15.23 -0.09 4.25
N LEU A 62 -14.09 -0.11 3.56
CA LEU A 62 -14.06 -0.19 2.10
C LEU A 62 -14.73 -1.48 1.61
N LYS A 63 -15.56 -1.37 0.57
CA LYS A 63 -16.26 -2.51 -0.04
C LYS A 63 -15.30 -3.63 -0.48
N THR A 64 -14.13 -3.24 -0.97
CA THR A 64 -13.09 -4.18 -1.42
C THR A 64 -12.44 -4.94 -0.27
N GLN A 65 -12.26 -4.33 0.91
CA GLN A 65 -11.74 -4.98 2.11
C GLN A 65 -12.74 -5.98 2.71
N LYS A 66 -14.04 -5.70 2.60
CA LYS A 66 -15.11 -6.60 3.07
C LYS A 66 -15.20 -7.89 2.26
N ASN A 67 -14.88 -7.83 0.96
CA ASN A 67 -14.88 -9.01 0.08
C ASN A 67 -13.66 -9.92 0.29
N GLU A 68 -12.56 -9.43 0.85
CA GLU A 68 -11.40 -10.26 1.19
C GLU A 68 -11.69 -11.11 2.44
N LYS A 69 -12.26 -10.52 3.50
CA LYS A 69 -12.67 -11.29 4.70
C LYS A 69 -13.70 -12.39 4.43
N ALA A 70 -14.55 -12.21 3.42
CA ALA A 70 -15.56 -13.20 3.04
C ALA A 70 -15.01 -14.39 2.22
N LYS A 71 -13.76 -14.32 1.76
CA LYS A 71 -13.07 -15.45 1.09
C LYS A 71 -12.27 -16.31 2.06
N ASP A 72 -11.98 -15.78 3.25
CA ASP A 72 -11.25 -16.46 4.32
C ASP A 72 -12.18 -17.09 5.39
N LEU A 73 -13.50 -17.06 5.16
CA LEU A 73 -14.57 -17.69 5.95
C LEU A 73 -15.21 -18.82 5.13
#